data_AF-A0A098M3T9-F1
#
_entry.id   AF-A0A098M3T9-F1
#
_cell.length_a   1.000
_cell.length_b   1.000
_cell.length_c   1.000
_cell.angle_alpha   90.00
_cell.angle_beta   90.00
_cell.angle_gamma   90.00
#
_symmetry.space_group_name_H-M   'P 1'
#
loop_
_entity.id
_entity.type
_entity.pdbx_description
1 polymer ?
#
loop_
_entity_poly.entity_id
_entity_poly.type
_entity_poly.pdbx_seq_one_letter_code
_entity_poly.pdbx_strand_id
1 'polypeptide(L)'
;MEQNVSMLSDWLNTHVEQTLVIEKHELEDMDIVHFKLESVEFRNGEDTVDDYLDNALVLKGTGNTTNADGERVPLPQHSYEIAVSGLNMGPSDEKKLQVNTKRAKYILSIEE
;
A
#
# COMPACT_ATOMS: atom_id res chain seq x y z
N MET A 1 18.01 0.40 -1.48
CA MET A 1 16.66 0.47 -0.89
C MET A 1 16.76 1.08 0.50
N GLU A 2 15.97 2.10 0.81
CA GLU A 2 15.93 2.72 2.15
C GLU A 2 15.49 1.71 3.21
N GLN A 3 16.02 1.76 4.44
CA GLN A 3 15.75 0.74 5.48
C GLN A 3 14.25 0.58 5.78
N ASN A 4 13.51 1.69 5.85
CA ASN A 4 12.07 1.64 6.13
C ASN A 4 11.27 1.00 4.98
N VAL A 5 11.73 1.16 3.73
CA VAL A 5 11.11 0.52 2.57
C VAL A 5 11.32 -0.98 2.61
N SER A 6 12.51 -1.44 3.01
CA SER A 6 12.77 -2.86 3.25
C SER A 6 11.84 -3.39 4.34
N MET A 7 11.73 -2.71 5.49
CA MET A 7 10.86 -3.17 6.58
C MET A 7 9.39 -3.28 6.19
N LEU A 8 8.87 -2.29 5.45
CA LEU A 8 7.51 -2.35 4.92
C LEU A 8 7.35 -3.50 3.93
N SER A 9 8.30 -3.66 2.99
CA SER A 9 8.30 -4.77 2.04
C SER A 9 8.34 -6.11 2.75
N ASP A 10 9.20 -6.28 3.76
CA ASP A 10 9.33 -7.52 4.51
C ASP A 10 8.03 -7.87 5.25
N TRP A 11 7.40 -6.89 5.92
CA TRP A 11 6.10 -7.08 6.57
C TRP A 11 5.01 -7.47 5.57
N LEU A 12 4.92 -6.78 4.42
CA LEU A 12 3.95 -7.16 3.38
C LEU A 12 4.20 -8.58 2.85
N ASN A 13 5.46 -8.96 2.67
CA ASN A 13 5.82 -10.31 2.22
C ASN A 13 5.42 -11.40 3.24
N THR A 14 5.39 -11.11 4.55
CA THR A 14 4.90 -12.09 5.55
C THR A 14 3.38 -12.30 5.49
N HIS A 15 2.65 -11.43 4.79
CA HIS A 15 1.19 -11.47 4.67
C HIS A 15 0.70 -11.71 3.23
N VAL A 16 1.57 -12.21 2.36
CA VAL A 16 1.18 -12.69 1.02
C VAL A 16 0.13 -13.81 1.16
N GLU A 17 -0.79 -13.87 0.19
CA GLU A 17 -2.00 -14.71 0.15
C GLU A 17 -3.12 -14.32 1.14
N GLN A 18 -2.90 -13.32 2.00
CA GLN A 18 -3.91 -12.78 2.92
C GLN A 18 -4.61 -11.55 2.35
N THR A 19 -5.76 -11.20 2.92
CA THR A 19 -6.45 -9.94 2.60
C THR A 19 -5.92 -8.82 3.49
N LEU A 20 -5.31 -7.83 2.86
CA LEU A 20 -4.83 -6.60 3.47
C LEU A 20 -5.93 -5.53 3.39
N VAL A 21 -6.29 -4.95 4.53
CA VAL A 21 -7.06 -3.72 4.60
C VAL A 21 -6.09 -2.55 4.57
N ILE A 22 -6.23 -1.69 3.56
CA ILE A 22 -5.41 -0.50 3.34
C ILE A 22 -6.31 0.71 3.56
N GLU A 23 -6.11 1.41 4.66
CA GLU A 23 -6.73 2.72 4.91
C GLU A 23 -5.74 3.80 4.47
N LYS A 24 -6.10 4.57 3.44
CA LYS A 24 -5.30 5.69 2.93
C LYS A 24 -5.96 7.00 3.37
N HIS A 25 -5.26 7.73 4.23
CA HIS A 25 -5.65 9.04 4.70
C HIS A 25 -4.89 10.14 3.96
N GLU A 26 -5.62 10.92 3.18
CA GLU A 26 -5.20 12.20 2.62
C GLU A 26 -5.89 13.35 3.35
N LEU A 27 -5.50 14.60 3.07
CA LEU A 27 -5.89 15.78 3.86
C LEU A 27 -7.39 15.84 4.22
N GLU A 28 -8.26 15.53 3.28
CA GLU A 28 -9.72 15.61 3.43
C GLU A 28 -10.44 14.31 3.03
N ASP A 29 -9.68 13.26 2.72
CA ASP A 29 -10.24 12.01 2.17
C ASP A 29 -9.65 10.77 2.84
N MET A 30 -10.49 9.76 3.01
CA MET A 30 -10.13 8.48 3.58
C MET A 30 -10.68 7.36 2.71
N ASP A 31 -9.78 6.71 1.97
CA ASP A 31 -10.09 5.53 1.18
C ASP A 31 -9.82 4.28 2.01
N ILE A 32 -10.73 3.31 1.93
CA ILE A 32 -10.50 1.95 2.46
C ILE A 32 -10.52 0.97 1.29
N VAL A 33 -9.47 0.17 1.21
CA VAL A 33 -9.29 -0.86 0.18
C VAL A 33 -9.08 -2.20 0.86
N HIS A 34 -9.87 -3.20 0.48
CA HIS A 34 -9.62 -4.60 0.84
C HIS A 34 -8.88 -5.25 -0.32
N PHE A 35 -7.64 -5.67 -0.10
CA PHE A 35 -6.73 -6.10 -1.16
C PHE A 35 -6.16 -7.49 -0.85
N LYS A 36 -6.52 -8.49 -1.64
CA LYS A 36 -5.89 -9.81 -1.57
C LYS A 36 -4.50 -9.73 -2.18
N LEU A 37 -3.47 -9.84 -1.34
CA LEU A 37 -2.08 -9.68 -1.73
C LEU A 37 -1.53 -10.97 -2.35
N GLU A 38 -0.94 -10.88 -3.53
CA GLU A 38 -0.31 -12.02 -4.22
C GLU A 38 1.22 -11.90 -4.26
N SER A 39 1.74 -10.69 -4.49
CA SER A 39 3.18 -10.43 -4.42
C SER A 39 3.46 -8.95 -4.15
N VAL A 40 4.70 -8.65 -3.77
CA VAL A 40 5.17 -7.29 -3.49
C VAL A 40 6.42 -7.04 -4.34
N GLU A 41 6.40 -5.98 -5.14
CA GLU A 41 7.52 -5.56 -5.98
C GLU A 41 7.95 -4.16 -5.59
N PHE A 42 9.26 -3.89 -5.62
CA PHE A 42 9.77 -2.53 -5.48
C PHE A 42 10.06 -1.95 -6.86
N ARG A 43 9.41 -0.83 -7.18
CA ARG A 43 9.73 -0.03 -8.36
C ARG A 43 10.71 1.07 -7.97
N ASN A 44 11.88 1.04 -8.59
CA ASN A 44 12.82 2.15 -8.56
C ASN A 44 12.43 3.17 -9.66
N GLY A 45 12.18 4.41 -9.26
CA GLY A 45 11.88 5.52 -10.17
C GLY A 45 13.07 5.94 -11.03
N GLU A 46 14.30 5.67 -10.60
CA GLU A 46 15.51 5.96 -11.39
C GLU A 46 15.69 5.00 -12.60
N ASP A 47 15.04 3.83 -12.59
CA ASP A 47 15.10 2.85 -13.68
C ASP A 47 14.00 3.08 -14.74
N THR A 48 13.09 4.03 -14.51
CA THR A 48 12.06 4.39 -15.50
C THR A 48 12.54 5.53 -16.39
N VAL A 49 12.38 5.39 -17.70
CA VAL A 49 12.72 6.43 -18.71
C VAL A 49 11.93 7.72 -18.49
N ASP A 50 10.83 7.65 -17.73
CA ASP A 50 10.04 8.79 -17.28
C ASP A 50 10.53 9.26 -15.90
N ASP A 51 11.17 10.42 -15.84
CA ASP A 51 11.57 11.14 -14.61
C ASP A 51 10.37 11.53 -13.71
N TYR A 52 9.15 11.16 -14.10
CA TYR A 52 7.90 11.44 -13.38
C TYR A 52 7.49 10.35 -12.39
N LEU A 53 8.09 9.16 -12.43
CA LEU A 53 7.72 8.06 -11.53
C LEU A 53 8.62 8.03 -10.29
N ASP A 54 8.02 8.30 -9.13
CA ASP A 54 8.68 8.12 -7.84
C ASP A 54 8.84 6.62 -7.49
N ASN A 55 9.79 6.36 -6.57
CA ASN A 55 9.94 5.07 -5.91
C ASN A 55 8.61 4.64 -5.25
N ALA A 56 8.21 3.39 -5.48
CA ALA A 56 6.98 2.83 -4.95
C ALA A 56 7.09 1.34 -4.63
N LEU A 57 6.31 0.88 -3.65
CA LEU A 57 6.00 -0.54 -3.49
C LEU A 57 4.71 -0.85 -4.26
N VAL A 58 4.81 -1.80 -5.17
CA VAL A 58 3.72 -2.27 -6.01
C VAL A 58 3.23 -3.59 -5.44
N LEU A 59 2.04 -3.57 -4.85
CA LEU A 59 1.31 -4.74 -4.40
C LEU A 59 0.59 -5.34 -5.61
N LYS A 60 0.85 -6.61 -5.95
CA LYS A 60 0.10 -7.34 -6.97
C LYS A 60 -1.03 -8.11 -6.32
N GLY A 61 -2.18 -8.16 -6.97
CA GLY A 61 -3.33 -8.92 -6.51
C GLY A 61 -4.65 -8.29 -6.93
N THR A 62 -5.71 -8.59 -6.19
CA THR A 62 -7.05 -8.08 -6.48
C THR A 62 -7.62 -7.41 -5.26
N GLY A 63 -8.26 -6.25 -5.43
CA GLY A 63 -8.92 -5.60 -4.32
C GLY A 63 -10.26 -5.01 -4.68
N ASN A 64 -10.97 -4.60 -3.64
CA ASN A 64 -12.24 -3.90 -3.71
C ASN A 64 -12.16 -2.62 -2.87
N THR A 65 -12.84 -1.58 -3.32
CA THR A 65 -13.07 -0.35 -2.56
C THR A 65 -14.55 -0.07 -2.47
N THR A 66 -14.95 0.78 -1.53
CA THR A 66 -16.34 1.18 -1.35
C THR A 66 -16.60 2.47 -2.12
N ASN A 67 -17.55 2.47 -3.05
CA ASN A 67 -17.94 3.67 -3.79
C ASN A 67 -18.86 4.58 -2.96
N ALA A 68 -19.24 5.74 -3.52
CA ALA A 68 -20.13 6.70 -2.87
C ALA A 68 -21.53 6.14 -2.51
N ASP A 69 -21.97 5.10 -3.21
CA ASP A 69 -23.24 4.41 -2.97
C ASP A 69 -23.13 3.32 -1.88
N GLY A 70 -21.92 3.09 -1.33
CA GLY A 70 -21.66 2.09 -0.30
C GLY A 70 -21.45 0.67 -0.83
N GLU A 71 -21.35 0.49 -2.15
CA GLU A 71 -21.12 -0.81 -2.77
C GLU A 71 -19.63 -1.11 -2.89
N ARG A 72 -19.25 -2.37 -2.65
CA ARG A 72 -17.89 -2.86 -2.92
C ARG A 72 -17.70 -3.06 -4.42
N VAL A 73 -16.89 -2.20 -5.02
CA VAL A 73 -16.51 -2.28 -6.43
C VAL A 73 -15.07 -2.78 -6.56
N PRO A 74 -14.74 -3.58 -7.59
CA PRO A 74 -13.36 -4.00 -7.82
C PRO A 74 -12.47 -2.81 -8.17
N LEU A 75 -11.22 -2.87 -7.73
CA LEU A 75 -10.20 -1.94 -8.22
C LEU A 75 -10.02 -2.14 -9.74
N PRO A 76 -9.79 -1.05 -10.50
CA PRO A 76 -9.62 -1.13 -11.94
C PRO A 76 -8.32 -1.83 -12.35
N GLN A 77 -7.32 -1.85 -11.45
CA GLN A 77 -6.04 -2.50 -11.67
C GLN A 77 -5.85 -3.68 -10.72
N HIS A 78 -5.14 -4.70 -11.19
CA HIS A 78 -4.67 -5.84 -10.40
C HIS A 78 -3.41 -5.51 -9.58
N SER A 79 -3.28 -4.24 -9.19
CA SER A 79 -2.17 -3.76 -8.39
C SER A 79 -2.55 -2.52 -7.61
N TYR A 80 -1.91 -2.35 -6.46
CA TYR A 80 -2.00 -1.16 -5.63
C TYR A 80 -0.60 -0.61 -5.38
N GLU A 81 -0.40 0.70 -5.55
CA GLU A 81 0.90 1.33 -5.38
C GLU A 81 0.95 2.16 -4.10
N ILE A 82 1.97 1.92 -3.27
CA ILE A 82 2.31 2.76 -2.11
C ILE A 82 3.57 3.55 -2.47
N ALA A 83 3.42 4.85 -2.66
CA ALA A 83 4.55 5.75 -2.87
C ALA A 83 5.46 5.74 -1.63
N VAL A 84 6.77 5.53 -1.80
CA VAL A 84 7.70 5.43 -0.65
C VAL A 84 8.57 6.67 -0.42
N SER A 85 8.32 7.75 -1.16
CA SER A 85 9.07 9.00 -0.98
C SER A 85 8.83 9.59 0.41
N GLY A 86 9.93 9.74 1.18
CA GLY A 86 9.89 10.20 2.58
C GLY A 86 9.20 9.23 3.53
N LEU A 87 9.29 7.93 3.26
CA LEU A 87 8.63 6.90 4.04
C LEU A 87 9.17 6.84 5.49
N ASN A 88 8.24 6.88 6.43
CA ASN A 88 8.48 6.76 7.86
C ASN A 88 7.51 5.77 8.49
N MET A 89 8.04 4.87 9.31
CA MET A 89 7.26 3.84 10.01
C MET A 89 6.68 4.42 11.30
N GLY A 90 5.37 4.27 11.46
CA GLY A 90 4.67 4.58 12.71
C GLY A 90 4.63 3.36 13.64
N PRO A 91 3.76 3.41 14.66
CA PRO A 91 3.48 2.26 15.52
C PRO A 91 3.03 1.05 14.69
N SER A 92 3.51 -0.13 15.06
CA SER A 92 3.21 -1.39 14.39
C SER A 92 3.09 -2.53 15.39
N ASP A 93 2.27 -3.51 15.05
CA ASP A 93 2.16 -4.82 15.69
C ASP A 93 2.13 -5.92 14.61
N GLU A 94 1.88 -7.17 15.00
CA GLU A 94 1.92 -8.31 14.09
C GLU A 94 0.82 -8.28 13.01
N LYS A 95 -0.29 -7.57 13.25
CA LYS A 95 -1.44 -7.52 12.33
C LYS A 95 -1.71 -6.13 11.77
N LYS A 96 -1.03 -5.10 12.28
CA LYS A 96 -1.26 -3.71 11.90
C LYS A 96 0.06 -2.95 11.77
N LEU A 97 0.19 -2.19 10.69
CA LEU A 97 1.35 -1.36 10.42
C LEU A 97 0.93 0.03 9.96
N GLN A 98 1.42 1.07 10.62
CA GLN A 98 1.26 2.45 10.16
C GLN A 98 2.46 2.89 9.33
N VAL A 99 2.20 3.46 8.15
CA VAL A 99 3.22 4.01 7.25
C VAL A 99 2.84 5.45 6.92
N ASN A 100 3.78 6.37 7.02
CA ASN A 100 3.60 7.75 6.60
C ASN A 100 4.55 8.06 5.46
N THR A 101 4.06 8.77 4.46
CA THR A 101 4.81 9.17 3.27
C THR A 101 4.66 10.68 3.10
N LYS A 102 5.36 11.28 2.13
CA LYS A 102 5.10 12.70 1.80
C LYS A 102 3.68 12.98 1.30
N ARG A 103 3.01 11.97 0.73
CA ARG A 103 1.72 12.14 0.04
C ARG A 103 0.53 11.82 0.93
N ALA A 104 0.63 10.74 1.69
CA ALA A 104 -0.47 10.21 2.50
C ALA A 104 0.03 9.41 3.70
N LYS A 105 -0.88 9.23 4.66
CA LYS A 105 -0.73 8.26 5.74
C LYS A 105 -1.49 6.98 5.37
N TYR A 106 -0.87 5.84 5.56
CA TYR A 106 -1.45 4.53 5.35
C TYR A 106 -1.54 3.78 6.68
N ILE A 107 -2.66 3.12 6.90
CA ILE A 107 -2.82 2.13 7.96
C ILE A 107 -3.10 0.81 7.26
N LEU A 108 -2.19 -0.14 7.45
CA LEU A 108 -2.26 -1.47 6.86
C LEU A 108 -2.68 -2.44 7.96
N SER A 109 -3.67 -3.28 7.73
CA SER A 109 -4.07 -4.33 8.67
C SER A 109 -4.54 -5.59 7.98
N ILE A 110 -4.43 -6.73 8.65
CA ILE A 110 -4.91 -8.01 8.11
C ILE A 110 -6.39 -8.19 8.44
N GLU A 111 -7.18 -8.55 7.43
CA GLU A 111 -8.59 -8.93 7.60
C GLU A 111 -8.67 -10.29 8.34
N GLU A 112 -9.40 -10.34 9.46
CA GLU A 112 -9.58 -11.55 10.29
C GLU A 112 -10.65 -12.51 9.76
#